data_AF-A0A0G0YWB5-F1
#
_entry.id   AF-A0A0G0YWB5-F1
#
_cell.length_a   1.000
_cell.length_b   1.000
_cell.length_c   1.000
_cell.angle_alpha   90.00
_cell.angle_beta   90.00
_cell.angle_gamma   90.00
#
_symmetry.space_group_name_H-M   'P 1'
#
loop_
_entity.id
_entity.type
_entity.pdbx_description
1 polymer ?
#
loop_
_entity_poly.entity_id
_entity_poly.type
_entity_poly.pdbx_seq_one_letter_code
_entity_poly.pdbx_strand_id
1 'polypeptide(L)'
;MKKKELDEIKSKSISELRNKISQLEKEKINALLELKMAKVKNVHAVRGIKKDIAKVKTILNLKLFLEKSQAMTNKPEGKEKENAAN
;
A
#
# COMPACT_ATOMS: atom_id res chain seq x y z
N MET A 1 -8.20 -12.18 0.00
CA MET A 1 -9.10 -11.11 -0.48
C MET A 1 -10.13 -11.51 -1.51
N LYS A 2 -11.37 -11.08 -1.26
CA LYS A 2 -12.44 -10.98 -2.27
C LYS A 2 -12.30 -9.66 -3.04
N LYS A 3 -12.86 -9.58 -4.26
CA LYS A 3 -12.78 -8.35 -5.10
C LYS A 3 -13.32 -7.10 -4.39
N LYS A 4 -14.42 -7.24 -3.64
CA LYS A 4 -15.06 -6.13 -2.89
C LYS A 4 -14.12 -5.45 -1.89
N GLU A 5 -13.35 -6.25 -1.15
CA GLU A 5 -12.36 -5.76 -0.18
C GLU A 5 -11.21 -4.98 -0.86
N LEU A 6 -10.93 -5.26 -2.12
CA LEU A 6 -9.88 -4.55 -2.87
C LEU A 6 -10.33 -3.13 -3.22
N ASP A 7 -11.59 -2.97 -3.60
CA ASP A 7 -12.14 -1.67 -3.97
C ASP A 7 -12.34 -0.77 -2.73
N GLU A 8 -12.74 -1.37 -1.60
CA GLU A 8 -12.76 -0.69 -0.29
C GLU A 8 -11.38 -0.25 0.20
N ILE A 9 -10.30 -0.89 -0.25
CA ILE A 9 -8.94 -0.49 0.12
C ILE A 9 -8.45 0.64 -0.75
N LYS A 10 -8.89 0.73 -2.01
CA LYS A 10 -8.54 1.86 -2.87
C LYS A 10 -9.13 3.18 -2.36
N SER A 11 -10.31 3.15 -1.71
CA SER A 11 -10.93 4.36 -1.16
C SER A 11 -10.31 4.84 0.16
N LYS A 12 -9.56 4.00 0.88
CA LYS A 12 -8.94 4.33 2.18
C LYS A 12 -7.77 5.31 2.08
N SER A 13 -7.52 6.04 3.17
CA SER A 13 -6.40 6.99 3.27
C SER A 13 -5.04 6.29 3.37
N ILE A 14 -3.94 6.99 3.06
CA ILE A 14 -2.58 6.41 3.15
C ILE A 14 -2.28 5.92 4.57
N SER A 15 -2.73 6.66 5.58
CA SER A 15 -2.58 6.30 7.00
C SER A 15 -3.30 4.99 7.32
N GLU A 16 -4.56 4.85 6.88
CA GLU A 16 -5.34 3.63 7.06
C GLU A 16 -4.73 2.42 6.35
N LEU A 17 -4.17 2.62 5.16
CA LEU A 17 -3.46 1.56 4.44
C LEU A 17 -2.25 1.06 5.22
N ARG A 18 -1.47 1.95 5.84
CA ARG A 18 -0.34 1.59 6.71
C ARG A 18 -0.81 0.82 7.94
N ASN A 19 -1.85 1.31 8.60
CA ASN A 19 -2.44 0.63 9.76
C ASN A 19 -2.95 -0.78 9.39
N LYS A 20 -3.55 -0.92 8.21
CA LYS A 20 -4.01 -2.23 7.72
C LYS A 20 -2.86 -3.19 7.43
N ILE A 21 -1.74 -2.70 6.89
CA ILE A 21 -0.53 -3.52 6.72
C ILE A 21 -0.05 -4.03 8.08
N SER A 22 0.06 -3.17 9.08
CA SER A 22 0.48 -3.57 10.43
C SER A 22 -0.46 -4.60 11.06
N GLN A 23 -1.78 -4.47 10.84
CA GLN A 23 -2.76 -5.45 11.30
C GLN A 23 -2.55 -6.82 10.60
N LEU A 24 -2.43 -6.82 9.28
CA LEU A 24 -2.19 -8.04 8.50
C LEU A 24 -0.85 -8.71 8.84
N GLU A 25 0.17 -7.94 9.19
CA GLU A 25 1.47 -8.48 9.64
C GLU A 25 1.37 -9.18 11.01
N LYS A 26 0.58 -8.63 11.95
CA LYS A 26 0.27 -9.32 13.22
C LYS A 26 -0.51 -10.62 12.98
N GLU A 27 -1.53 -10.57 12.13
CA GLU A 27 -2.31 -11.76 11.75
C GLU A 27 -1.44 -12.84 11.11
N LYS A 28 -0.47 -12.44 10.25
CA LYS A 28 0.50 -13.35 9.65
C LYS A 28 1.35 -14.05 10.71
N ILE A 29 1.83 -13.32 11.73
CA ILE A 29 2.65 -13.90 12.81
C ILE A 29 1.84 -14.93 13.59
N ASN A 30 0.61 -14.59 13.97
CA ASN A 30 -0.29 -15.51 14.68
C ASN A 30 -0.58 -16.76 13.85
N ALA A 31 -0.92 -16.60 12.57
CA ALA A 31 -1.17 -17.73 11.68
C ALA A 31 0.07 -18.61 11.47
N LEU A 32 1.27 -18.02 11.47
CA LEU A 32 2.53 -18.76 11.36
C LEU A 32 2.85 -19.53 12.65
N LEU A 33 2.55 -18.93 13.81
CA LEU A 33 2.67 -19.58 15.11
C LEU A 33 1.70 -20.78 15.22
N GLU A 34 0.43 -20.59 14.87
CA GLU A 34 -0.57 -21.67 14.85
C GLU A 34 -0.20 -22.79 13.89
N LEU A 35 0.36 -22.46 12.72
CA LEU A 35 0.87 -23.42 11.75
C LEU A 35 2.04 -24.22 12.33
N LYS A 36 2.99 -23.56 13.00
CA LYS A 36 4.13 -24.23 13.66
C LYS A 36 3.69 -25.12 14.81
N MET A 37 2.63 -24.74 15.54
CA MET A 37 2.05 -25.54 16.60
C MET A 37 1.22 -26.72 16.08
N ALA A 38 1.11 -26.91 14.77
CA ALA A 38 0.25 -27.92 14.12
C ALA A 38 -1.23 -27.83 14.53
N LYS A 39 -1.67 -26.66 15.04
CA LYS A 39 -3.05 -26.40 15.48
C LYS A 39 -3.92 -25.80 14.38
N VAL A 40 -3.32 -25.49 13.23
CA VAL A 40 -4.03 -24.81 12.14
C VAL A 40 -4.73 -25.82 11.23
N LYS A 41 -6.05 -25.66 11.06
CA LYS A 41 -6.83 -26.44 10.08
C LYS A 41 -6.57 -26.00 8.63
N ASN A 42 -6.14 -24.76 8.42
CA ASN A 42 -5.93 -24.18 7.10
C ASN A 42 -4.47 -23.75 6.89
N VAL A 43 -3.69 -24.65 6.28
CA VAL A 43 -2.28 -24.42 5.91
C VAL A 43 -2.08 -23.29 4.88
N HIS A 44 -3.10 -22.94 4.12
CA HIS A 44 -3.03 -21.87 3.12
C HIS A 44 -3.32 -20.48 3.67
N ALA A 45 -3.75 -20.35 4.92
CA ALA A 45 -4.08 -19.08 5.56
C ALA A 45 -2.92 -18.07 5.46
N VAL A 46 -1.70 -18.51 5.77
CA VAL A 46 -0.47 -17.69 5.68
C VAL A 46 -0.24 -17.18 4.25
N ARG A 47 -0.50 -18.01 3.23
CA ARG A 47 -0.36 -17.61 1.82
C ARG A 47 -1.41 -16.55 1.44
N GLY A 48 -2.63 -16.68 1.94
CA GLY A 48 -3.69 -15.69 1.76
C GLY A 48 -3.29 -14.33 2.33
N ILE A 49 -2.87 -14.30 3.60
CA ILE A 49 -2.46 -13.08 4.29
C ILE A 49 -1.27 -12.41 3.58
N LYS A 50 -0.27 -13.19 3.13
CA LYS A 50 0.87 -12.67 2.35
C LYS A 50 0.42 -11.97 1.06
N LYS A 51 -0.52 -12.56 0.32
CA LYS A 51 -1.07 -11.96 -0.90
C LYS A 51 -1.83 -10.66 -0.60
N ASP A 52 -2.58 -10.64 0.50
CA ASP A 52 -3.35 -9.46 0.89
C ASP A 52 -2.42 -8.32 1.31
N ILE A 53 -1.33 -8.59 2.05
CA ILE A 53 -0.27 -7.61 2.35
C ILE A 53 0.32 -7.05 1.05
N ALA A 54 0.66 -7.91 0.07
CA ALA A 54 1.25 -7.47 -1.19
C ALA A 54 0.31 -6.52 -1.95
N LYS A 55 -0.98 -6.85 -2.04
CA LYS A 55 -1.99 -6.00 -2.69
C LYS A 55 -2.11 -4.63 -2.04
N VAL A 56 -2.14 -4.57 -0.71
CA VAL A 56 -2.23 -3.30 0.04
C VAL A 56 -0.97 -2.46 -0.20
N LYS A 57 0.22 -3.08 -0.17
CA LYS A 57 1.50 -2.41 -0.50
C LYS A 57 1.50 -1.87 -1.92
N THR A 58 0.99 -2.62 -2.90
CA THR A 58 0.86 -2.14 -4.29
C THR A 58 -0.05 -0.91 -4.37
N ILE A 59 -1.22 -0.94 -3.74
CA ILE A 59 -2.15 0.21 -3.75
C ILE A 59 -1.52 1.44 -3.09
N LEU A 60 -0.81 1.26 -1.97
CA LEU A 60 -0.09 2.34 -1.31
C LEU A 60 0.98 2.94 -2.23
N ASN A 61 1.77 2.11 -2.89
CA ASN A 61 2.80 2.58 -3.83
C ASN A 61 2.19 3.30 -5.03
N LEU A 62 1.06 2.82 -5.57
CA LEU A 62 0.34 3.49 -6.66
C LEU A 62 -0.15 4.87 -6.22
N LYS A 63 -0.72 5.01 -5.02
CA LYS A 63 -1.14 6.33 -4.49
C LYS A 63 0.04 7.29 -4.34
N LEU A 64 1.14 6.83 -3.76
CA LEU A 64 2.35 7.65 -3.60
C LEU A 64 2.95 8.05 -4.96
N PHE A 65 2.93 7.15 -5.94
CA PHE A 65 3.40 7.47 -7.29
C PHE A 65 2.51 8.52 -7.96
N LEU A 66 1.19 8.41 -7.84
CA LEU A 66 0.24 9.38 -8.36
C LEU A 66 0.43 10.76 -7.71
N GLU A 67 0.52 10.85 -6.39
CA GLU A 67 0.81 12.10 -5.68
C GLU A 67 2.14 12.73 -6.15
N LYS A 68 3.18 11.91 -6.33
CA LYS A 68 4.47 12.37 -6.83
C LYS A 68 4.39 12.89 -8.27
N SER A 69 3.61 12.23 -9.13
CA SER A 69 3.41 12.65 -10.53
C SER A 69 2.65 13.99 -10.61
N GLN A 70 1.64 14.19 -9.76
CA GLN A 70 0.90 15.45 -9.68
C GLN A 70 1.76 16.60 -9.11
N ALA A 71 2.68 16.30 -8.20
CA ALA A 71 3.62 17.29 -7.69
C ALA A 71 4.64 17.76 -8.76
N MET A 72 4.97 16.91 -9.75
CA MET A 72 5.86 17.27 -10.86
C MET A 72 5.18 18.15 -11.91
N THR A 73 3.89 17.95 -12.16
CA THR A 73 3.12 18.74 -13.15
C THR A 73 2.75 20.14 -12.67
N ASN A 74 2.70 20.37 -11.35
CA ASN A 74 2.30 21.64 -10.75
C ASN A 74 3.47 22.56 -10.37
N LYS A 75 4.71 22.23 -10.76
CA LYS A 75 5.86 23.10 -10.52
C LYS A 75 5.81 24.24 -11.56
N PRO A 76 5.63 25.51 -11.18
CA PRO A 76 5.64 26.58 -12.15
C PRO A 76 7.04 26.67 -12.76
N GLU A 77 7.12 26.56 -14.08
CA GLU A 77 8.29 26.92 -14.89
C GLU A 77 8.47 28.45 -14.82
N GLY A 78 8.84 28.95 -13.66
CA GLY A 78 9.11 30.36 -13.43
C GLY A 78 10.60 30.56 -13.19
N LYS A 79 11.35 30.77 -14.27
CA LYS A 79 12.57 31.61 -14.41
C LYS A 79 13.24 31.36 -15.76
N GLU A 80 12.56 31.71 -16.84
CA GLU A 80 13.24 32.05 -18.08
C GLU A 80 13.14 33.56 -18.30
N LYS A 81 14.33 34.20 -18.42
CA LYS A 81 14.62 35.39 -19.24
C LYS A 81 14.13 36.77 -18.76
N GLU A 82 14.68 37.25 -17.66
CA GLU A 82 14.96 38.69 -17.50
C GLU A 82 16.32 38.81 -16.78
N ASN A 83 17.38 39.09 -17.55
CA ASN A 83 18.67 39.71 -17.15
C ASN A 83 19.79 39.43 -18.17
N ALA A 84 19.50 39.56 -19.46
CA ALA A 84 20.52 39.73 -20.49
C ALA A 84 19.96 40.69 -21.55
N ALA A 85 20.58 41.86 -21.68
CA ALA A 85 20.08 43.08 -22.34
C ALA A 85 18.96 43.76 -21.52
N ASN A 86 19.11 44.97 -20.99
CA ASN A 86 19.80 46.15 -21.51
C ASN A 86 20.31 47.01 -20.34
#